data_AF-A0A814QDT8-F1
#
_entry.id   AF-A0A814QDT8-F1
#
_cell.length_a   1.000
_cell.length_b   1.000
_cell.length_c   1.000
_cell.angle_alpha   90.00
_cell.angle_beta   90.00
_cell.angle_gamma   90.00
#
_symmetry.space_group_name_H-M   'P 1'
#
loop_
_entity.id
_entity.type
_entity.pdbx_description
1 polymer ?
#
loop_
_entity_poly.entity_id
_entity_poly.type
_entity_poly.pdbx_seq_one_letter_code
_entity_poly.pdbx_strand_id
1 'polypeptide(L)'
;MLDKFLLIRSAQLTCFVSICKRYVRTALPVNPAASTEMSSSVMKEEKTAIDSTGEVFTFRHGPPPDIKPVEDLGPYEIRLQNIGCTNRRFDRIVVQRMKHSPNADEIIENLGSYDSIPNDKNEVLVALNLKRLRYWIGTEGVVINPWVQKLLGRCGFFPVDPADYVNAYRARKIAENCLRYPEKKEEEEKQEDAQ
;
A
#
# COMPACT_ATOMS: atom_id res chain seq x y z
N MET A 1 36.19 28.50 23.08
CA MET A 1 36.11 27.20 23.77
C MET A 1 35.29 26.30 22.87
N LEU A 2 36.00 25.49 22.10
CA LEU A 2 35.47 24.59 21.09
C LEU A 2 35.21 23.25 21.77
N ASP A 3 33.92 22.92 21.89
CA ASP A 3 33.44 21.77 22.65
C ASP A 3 33.71 20.45 21.94
N LYS A 4 34.54 19.63 22.61
CA LYS A 4 34.41 18.20 22.94
C LYS A 4 33.23 17.38 22.36
N PHE A 5 32.90 17.48 21.07
CA PHE A 5 31.82 16.69 20.45
C PHE A 5 32.28 15.71 19.37
N LEU A 6 33.59 15.53 19.19
CA LEU A 6 34.13 14.84 18.02
C LEU A 6 35.19 13.80 18.38
N LEU A 7 34.92 12.82 19.24
CA LEU A 7 35.80 11.64 19.32
C LEU A 7 35.24 10.41 20.08
N ILE A 8 34.02 9.95 19.79
CA ILE A 8 33.64 8.55 20.10
C ILE A 8 33.21 7.87 18.81
N ARG A 9 34.27 7.54 18.07
CA ARG A 9 34.43 6.44 17.11
C ARG A 9 33.55 5.24 17.44
N SER A 10 32.69 4.80 16.52
CA SER A 10 33.04 3.89 15.42
C SER A 10 33.50 2.51 15.91
N ALA A 11 32.58 1.69 16.42
CA ALA A 11 32.83 0.27 16.65
C ALA A 11 31.50 -0.48 16.81
N GLN A 12 30.69 -0.62 15.73
CA GLN A 12 29.54 -1.55 15.73
C GLN A 12 29.04 -1.93 14.33
N LEU A 13 29.93 -1.98 13.33
CA LEU A 13 29.66 -2.58 12.02
C LEU A 13 30.70 -3.66 11.74
N THR A 14 30.53 -4.87 12.30
CA THR A 14 31.09 -6.15 11.81
C THR A 14 30.67 -7.29 12.74
N CYS A 15 29.41 -7.74 12.72
CA CYS A 15 29.00 -9.04 13.28
C CYS A 15 27.55 -9.35 12.92
N PHE A 16 27.24 -9.63 11.64
CA PHE A 16 26.00 -10.36 11.31
C PHE A 16 26.09 -11.10 9.97
N VAL A 17 27.27 -11.65 9.66
CA VAL A 17 27.47 -12.59 8.55
C VAL A 17 28.09 -13.85 9.15
N SER A 18 27.31 -14.71 9.82
CA SER A 18 27.74 -16.09 10.11
C SER A 18 26.69 -17.06 10.69
N ILE A 19 25.38 -16.87 10.51
CA ILE A 19 24.39 -17.87 10.97
C ILE A 19 23.28 -18.02 9.93
N CYS A 20 23.54 -18.80 8.87
CA CYS A 20 22.50 -19.49 8.07
C CYS A 20 23.12 -20.52 7.09
N LYS A 21 24.23 -21.17 7.46
CA LYS A 21 24.63 -22.46 6.89
C LYS A 21 24.33 -23.51 7.95
N ARG A 22 23.20 -24.21 7.84
CA ARG A 22 22.95 -25.64 8.19
C ARG A 22 21.45 -25.87 8.46
N TYR A 23 20.64 -26.04 7.41
CA TYR A 23 19.47 -26.93 7.52
C TYR A 23 19.37 -27.80 6.26
N VAL A 24 20.08 -28.92 6.37
CA VAL A 24 19.64 -30.28 6.03
C VAL A 24 18.66 -30.45 4.86
N ARG A 25 19.24 -30.91 3.74
CA ARG A 25 18.80 -32.02 2.87
C ARG A 25 17.51 -32.73 3.30
N THR A 26 16.51 -32.77 2.41
CA THR A 26 16.00 -34.00 1.76
C THR A 26 14.75 -33.65 0.94
N ALA A 27 14.92 -33.39 -0.36
CA ALA A 27 13.83 -33.44 -1.32
C ALA A 27 14.13 -34.60 -2.28
N LEU A 28 13.30 -35.63 -2.20
CA LEU A 28 13.36 -36.83 -3.03
C LEU A 28 12.97 -36.50 -4.48
N PRO A 29 13.58 -37.14 -5.49
CA PRO A 29 13.14 -37.03 -6.87
C PRO A 29 11.90 -37.91 -7.09
N VAL A 30 10.78 -37.30 -7.46
CA VAL A 30 9.63 -38.03 -8.01
C VAL A 30 9.74 -38.00 -9.53
N ASN A 31 9.89 -39.20 -10.10
CA ASN A 31 10.11 -39.44 -11.53
C ASN A 31 8.93 -38.98 -12.41
N PRO A 32 9.19 -38.60 -13.67
CA PRO A 32 8.18 -38.40 -14.70
C PRO A 32 7.90 -39.72 -15.43
N ALA A 33 6.63 -40.14 -15.48
CA ALA A 33 6.00 -40.90 -16.58
C ALA A 33 4.71 -41.57 -16.08
N ALA A 34 3.57 -41.21 -16.68
CA ALA A 34 2.60 -42.17 -17.20
C ALA A 34 1.39 -41.43 -17.81
N SER A 35 1.25 -41.63 -19.11
CA SER A 35 0.03 -41.60 -19.92
C SER A 35 -1.25 -41.98 -19.17
N THR A 36 -2.37 -41.33 -19.51
CA THR A 36 -3.58 -41.95 -20.08
C THR A 36 -4.63 -40.87 -20.33
N GLU A 37 -5.04 -40.74 -21.59
CA GLU A 37 -6.23 -40.00 -22.00
C GLU A 37 -7.49 -40.78 -21.56
N MET A 38 -8.48 -40.09 -20.98
CA MET A 38 -9.90 -40.34 -21.30
C MET A 38 -10.81 -39.28 -20.67
N SER A 39 -11.41 -38.50 -21.57
CA SER A 39 -12.78 -37.96 -21.54
C SER A 39 -13.54 -37.94 -20.20
N SER A 40 -13.85 -36.74 -19.72
CA SER A 40 -15.20 -36.48 -19.21
C SER A 40 -15.63 -35.06 -19.55
N SER A 41 -16.64 -35.00 -20.40
CA SER A 41 -17.42 -33.85 -20.81
C SER A 41 -18.19 -33.30 -19.61
N VAL A 42 -17.78 -32.15 -19.07
CA VAL A 42 -18.66 -31.29 -18.27
C VAL A 42 -19.06 -30.11 -19.15
N MET A 43 -20.28 -30.21 -19.69
CA MET A 43 -20.95 -29.16 -20.43
C MET A 43 -21.01 -27.88 -19.59
N LYS A 44 -20.25 -26.85 -19.97
CA LYS A 44 -20.57 -25.46 -19.60
C LYS A 44 -21.27 -24.87 -20.81
N GLU A 45 -22.56 -24.62 -20.68
CA GLU A 45 -23.36 -23.87 -21.65
C GLU A 45 -22.75 -22.48 -21.81
N GLU A 46 -22.03 -22.28 -22.90
CA GLU A 46 -21.57 -20.98 -23.36
C GLU A 46 -22.75 -20.33 -24.09
N LYS A 47 -23.40 -19.34 -23.45
CA LYS A 47 -24.46 -18.54 -24.09
C LYS A 47 -23.83 -17.69 -25.20
N THR A 48 -23.80 -18.23 -26.41
CA THR A 48 -23.36 -17.52 -27.60
C THR A 48 -24.54 -16.73 -28.18
N ALA A 49 -24.46 -15.40 -28.13
CA ALA A 49 -25.31 -14.55 -28.94
C ALA A 49 -24.73 -14.52 -30.37
N ILE A 50 -25.59 -14.72 -31.37
CA ILE A 50 -25.24 -14.80 -32.79
C ILE A 50 -25.84 -13.56 -33.46
N ASP A 51 -25.02 -12.70 -34.06
CA ASP A 51 -25.51 -11.59 -34.89
C ASP A 51 -25.96 -12.10 -36.26
N SER A 52 -26.76 -11.31 -37.00
CA SER A 52 -27.37 -11.68 -38.29
C SER A 52 -26.38 -12.04 -39.40
N THR A 53 -25.09 -11.82 -39.19
CA THR A 53 -23.98 -12.16 -40.09
C THR A 53 -23.28 -13.48 -39.73
N GLY A 54 -23.68 -14.15 -38.65
CA GLY A 54 -23.18 -15.48 -38.26
C GLY A 54 -21.88 -15.50 -37.48
N GLU A 55 -21.38 -14.36 -36.99
CA GLU A 55 -20.18 -14.34 -36.13
C GLU A 55 -20.52 -14.56 -34.65
N VAL A 56 -19.79 -15.48 -34.02
CA VAL A 56 -19.96 -15.88 -32.62
C VAL A 56 -19.14 -14.95 -31.73
N PHE A 57 -19.78 -14.04 -31.01
CA PHE A 57 -19.09 -13.14 -30.08
C PHE A 57 -18.88 -13.84 -28.72
N THR A 58 -17.85 -14.68 -28.59
CA THR A 58 -17.45 -15.21 -27.29
C THR A 58 -16.85 -14.08 -26.44
N PHE A 59 -17.43 -13.79 -25.28
CA PHE A 59 -16.89 -12.80 -24.32
C PHE A 59 -15.64 -13.39 -23.65
N ARG A 60 -14.53 -13.48 -24.40
CA ARG A 60 -13.25 -13.93 -23.85
C ARG A 60 -12.78 -12.84 -22.90
N HIS A 61 -12.73 -13.16 -21.61
CA HIS A 61 -11.82 -12.46 -20.72
C HIS A 61 -10.42 -12.75 -21.29
N GLY A 62 -9.87 -11.77 -22.00
CA GLY A 62 -8.55 -11.90 -22.61
C GLY A 62 -7.52 -12.30 -21.54
N PRO A 63 -6.44 -13.00 -21.93
CA PRO A 63 -5.33 -13.20 -21.02
C PRO A 63 -4.91 -11.85 -20.42
N PRO A 64 -4.52 -11.81 -19.13
CA PRO A 64 -4.02 -10.59 -18.52
C PRO A 64 -2.93 -10.01 -19.43
N PRO A 65 -2.87 -8.67 -19.60
CA PRO A 65 -1.95 -8.06 -20.53
C PRO A 65 -0.52 -8.52 -20.24
N ASP A 66 0.20 -8.93 -21.28
CA ASP A 66 1.60 -9.33 -21.19
C ASP A 66 2.44 -8.09 -20.88
N ILE A 67 2.81 -7.94 -19.60
CA ILE A 67 3.65 -6.83 -19.15
C ILE A 67 5.07 -7.13 -19.64
N LYS A 68 5.52 -6.46 -20.71
CA LYS A 68 6.93 -6.54 -21.12
C LYS A 68 7.80 -6.10 -19.93
N PRO A 69 8.79 -6.91 -19.51
CA PRO A 69 9.74 -6.48 -18.49
C PRO A 69 10.60 -5.37 -19.12
N VAL A 70 10.34 -4.11 -18.76
CA VAL A 70 11.28 -3.04 -19.05
C VAL A 70 12.37 -3.15 -17.99
N GLU A 71 13.57 -3.54 -18.44
CA GLU A 71 14.68 -4.01 -17.61
C GLU A 71 15.22 -2.94 -16.63
N ASP A 72 14.84 -1.67 -16.78
CA ASP A 72 15.40 -0.54 -16.01
C ASP A 72 14.45 0.16 -15.03
N LEU A 73 13.19 -0.29 -14.88
CA LEU A 73 12.15 0.50 -14.20
C LEU A 73 11.94 0.23 -12.69
N GLY A 74 12.74 -0.66 -12.09
CA GLY A 74 12.69 -0.96 -10.66
C GLY A 74 11.46 -1.78 -10.22
N PRO A 75 11.30 -2.05 -8.91
CA PRO A 75 10.19 -2.83 -8.37
C PRO A 75 8.84 -2.11 -8.56
N TYR A 76 7.75 -2.88 -8.47
CA TYR A 76 6.40 -2.32 -8.46
C TYR A 76 6.11 -1.67 -7.11
N GLU A 77 5.41 -0.54 -7.12
CA GLU A 77 4.98 0.19 -5.93
C GLU A 77 3.46 0.41 -5.97
N ILE A 78 2.78 0.07 -4.87
CA ILE A 78 1.39 0.50 -4.63
C ILE A 78 1.43 1.87 -3.94
N ARG A 79 0.93 2.90 -4.61
CA ARG A 79 1.06 4.29 -4.16
C ARG A 79 -0.20 5.13 -4.41
N LEU A 80 -0.23 6.31 -3.81
CA LEU A 80 -1.24 7.34 -4.08
C LEU A 80 -0.74 8.26 -5.19
N GLN A 81 -1.54 8.39 -6.24
CA GLN A 81 -1.33 9.36 -7.31
C GLN A 81 -2.40 10.45 -7.20
N ASN A 82 -1.99 11.72 -7.17
CA ASN A 82 -2.93 12.84 -7.11
C ASN A 82 -3.35 13.25 -8.53
N ILE A 83 -4.66 13.22 -8.81
CA ILE A 83 -5.26 13.62 -10.10
C ILE A 83 -6.20 14.83 -9.92
N GLY A 84 -6.35 15.31 -8.69
CA GLY A 84 -7.23 16.43 -8.37
C GLY A 84 -6.76 17.76 -8.93
N CYS A 85 -7.59 18.78 -8.76
CA CYS A 85 -7.25 20.17 -9.06
C CYS A 85 -6.52 20.82 -7.88
N THR A 86 -6.02 22.04 -8.10
CA THR A 86 -5.55 22.89 -6.99
C THR A 86 -6.66 23.05 -5.94
N ASN A 87 -6.29 22.97 -4.66
CA ASN A 87 -7.21 23.05 -3.52
C ASN A 87 -8.32 21.96 -3.45
N ARG A 88 -8.34 20.98 -4.36
CA ARG A 88 -9.23 19.80 -4.31
C ARG A 88 -8.41 18.54 -4.64
N ARG A 89 -7.82 17.95 -3.60
CA ARG A 89 -7.05 16.71 -3.75
C ARG A 89 -7.99 15.52 -3.96
N PHE A 90 -7.73 14.75 -5.01
CA PHE A 90 -8.38 13.48 -5.28
C PHE A 90 -7.31 12.49 -5.71
N ASP A 91 -7.10 11.43 -4.93
CA ASP A 91 -6.06 10.46 -5.20
C ASP A 91 -6.63 9.15 -5.76
N ARG A 92 -5.91 8.54 -6.69
CA ARG A 92 -6.12 7.15 -7.07
C ARG A 92 -5.08 6.28 -6.39
N ILE A 93 -5.50 5.08 -5.99
CA ILE A 93 -4.62 4.04 -5.48
C ILE A 93 -4.18 3.22 -6.67
N VAL A 94 -2.92 3.34 -7.06
CA VAL A 94 -2.40 2.81 -8.30
C VAL A 94 -1.21 1.89 -8.07
N VAL A 95 -1.04 0.93 -8.98
CA VAL A 95 0.21 0.17 -9.11
C VAL A 95 1.03 0.81 -10.21
N GLN A 96 2.22 1.26 -9.85
CA GLN A 96 3.18 1.89 -10.75
C GLN A 96 4.56 1.28 -10.52
N ARG A 97 5.52 1.57 -11.40
CA ARG A 97 6.92 1.18 -11.15
C ARG A 97 7.60 2.28 -10.36
N MET A 98 8.41 1.91 -9.38
CA MET A 98 8.98 2.82 -8.39
C MET A 98 9.84 3.93 -9.00
N LYS A 99 10.47 3.68 -10.16
CA LYS A 99 11.30 4.68 -10.85
C LYS A 99 10.48 5.78 -11.53
N HIS A 100 9.19 5.57 -11.79
CA HIS A 100 8.37 6.61 -12.39
C HIS A 100 8.11 7.75 -11.40
N SER A 101 7.88 8.94 -11.97
CA SER A 101 7.42 10.05 -11.16
C SER A 101 6.07 9.70 -10.50
N PRO A 102 5.80 10.24 -9.29
CA PRO A 102 4.56 9.95 -8.57
C PRO A 102 3.27 10.22 -9.33
N ASN A 103 3.32 11.16 -10.27
CA ASN A 103 2.19 11.58 -11.10
C ASN A 103 2.36 11.18 -12.57
N ALA A 104 3.18 10.16 -12.84
CA ALA A 104 3.34 9.65 -14.21
C ALA A 104 2.01 9.10 -14.74
N ASP A 105 1.71 9.40 -16.01
CA ASP A 105 0.50 8.89 -16.67
C ASP A 105 0.55 7.37 -16.88
N GLU A 106 1.76 6.80 -16.96
CA GLU A 106 1.97 5.36 -17.06
C GLU A 106 1.59 4.68 -15.73
N ILE A 107 0.46 3.98 -15.76
CA ILE A 107 -0.11 3.22 -14.65
C ILE A 107 -0.32 1.80 -15.13
N ILE A 108 0.10 0.81 -14.33
CA ILE A 108 -0.13 -0.60 -14.66
C ILE A 108 -1.58 -0.94 -14.39
N GLU A 109 -2.07 -0.58 -13.20
CA GLU A 109 -3.45 -0.83 -12.81
C GLU A 109 -3.94 0.21 -11.78
N ASN A 110 -5.21 0.60 -11.90
CA ASN A 110 -5.92 1.37 -10.90
C ASN A 110 -6.66 0.43 -9.94
N LEU A 111 -6.29 0.45 -8.66
CA LEU A 111 -6.87 -0.41 -7.62
C LEU A 111 -8.04 0.25 -6.90
N GLY A 112 -8.15 1.58 -6.94
CA GLY A 112 -9.12 2.29 -6.13
C GLY A 112 -8.98 3.80 -6.14
N SER A 113 -9.76 4.46 -5.29
CA SER A 113 -9.77 5.91 -5.14
C SER A 113 -9.84 6.31 -3.68
N TYR A 114 -9.29 7.48 -3.36
CA TYR A 114 -9.25 8.08 -2.05
C TYR A 114 -9.58 9.57 -2.17
N ASP A 115 -10.67 10.00 -1.54
CA ASP A 115 -10.99 11.43 -1.40
C ASP A 115 -10.67 11.88 0.02
N SER A 116 -9.62 12.69 0.15
CA SER A 116 -9.19 13.23 1.45
C SER A 116 -10.13 14.30 2.02
N ILE A 117 -10.99 14.89 1.18
CA ILE A 117 -11.88 15.98 1.59
C ILE A 117 -13.20 15.36 2.04
N PRO A 118 -13.67 15.67 3.26
CA PRO A 118 -14.93 15.13 3.75
C PRO A 118 -16.10 15.62 2.89
N ASN A 119 -17.07 14.72 2.70
CA ASN A 119 -18.34 15.06 2.05
C ASN A 119 -19.27 15.84 3.01
N ASP A 120 -20.47 16.22 2.55
CA ASP A 120 -21.51 16.87 3.38
C ASP A 120 -21.91 16.04 4.62
N LYS A 121 -21.73 14.72 4.56
CA LYS A 121 -21.93 13.79 5.67
C LYS A 121 -20.72 13.67 6.62
N ASN A 122 -19.67 14.45 6.36
CA ASN A 122 -18.39 14.43 7.07
C ASN A 122 -17.66 13.08 7.01
N GLU A 123 -17.88 12.33 5.94
CA GLU A 123 -17.27 11.03 5.66
C GLU A 123 -16.13 11.18 4.66
N VAL A 124 -15.04 10.43 4.88
CA VAL A 124 -13.90 10.30 3.96
C VAL A 124 -14.09 9.04 3.14
N LEU A 125 -14.13 9.18 1.82
CA LEU A 125 -14.47 8.07 0.92
C LEU A 125 -13.23 7.34 0.43
N VAL A 126 -13.25 6.01 0.55
CA VAL A 126 -12.19 5.12 0.07
C VAL A 126 -12.83 3.96 -0.68
N ALA A 127 -12.51 3.82 -1.96
CA ALA A 127 -12.93 2.68 -2.77
C ALA A 127 -11.73 1.79 -3.04
N LEU A 128 -11.84 0.50 -2.74
CA LEU A 128 -10.74 -0.46 -2.86
C LEU A 128 -11.20 -1.73 -3.59
N ASN A 129 -10.47 -2.12 -4.63
CA ASN A 129 -10.60 -3.44 -5.23
C ASN A 129 -9.76 -4.46 -4.45
N LEU A 130 -10.37 -5.11 -3.47
CA LEU A 130 -9.69 -6.06 -2.59
C LEU A 130 -9.13 -7.28 -3.33
N LYS A 131 -9.78 -7.74 -4.41
CA LYS A 131 -9.32 -8.90 -5.19
C LYS A 131 -7.99 -8.60 -5.87
N ARG A 132 -7.88 -7.44 -6.50
CA ARG A 132 -6.66 -7.00 -7.20
C ARG A 132 -5.57 -6.60 -6.21
N LEU A 133 -5.94 -5.94 -5.12
CA LEU A 133 -5.01 -5.61 -4.04
C LEU A 133 -4.32 -6.86 -3.47
N ARG A 134 -5.09 -7.92 -3.17
CA ARG A 134 -4.54 -9.20 -2.69
C ARG A 134 -3.60 -9.86 -3.71
N TYR A 135 -3.94 -9.79 -5.00
CA TYR A 135 -3.10 -10.30 -6.07
C TYR A 135 -1.75 -9.59 -6.08
N TRP A 136 -1.74 -8.26 -6.09
CA TRP A 136 -0.49 -7.49 -6.12
C TRP A 136 0.36 -7.66 -4.87
N ILE A 137 -0.25 -7.77 -3.69
CA ILE A 137 0.50 -8.04 -2.45
C ILE A 137 1.14 -9.43 -2.46
N GLY A 138 0.51 -10.40 -3.13
CA GLY A 138 1.06 -11.75 -3.30
C GLY A 138 2.15 -11.85 -4.36
N THR A 139 2.30 -10.84 -5.24
CA THR A 139 3.35 -10.79 -6.25
C THR A 139 4.67 -10.40 -5.61
N GLU A 140 5.73 -11.17 -5.89
CA GLU A 140 7.07 -10.89 -5.36
C GLU A 140 7.60 -9.52 -5.85
N GLY A 141 8.25 -8.80 -4.94
CA GLY A 141 8.90 -7.51 -5.26
C GLY A 141 7.98 -6.30 -5.31
N VAL A 142 6.71 -6.41 -4.89
CA VAL A 142 5.82 -5.25 -4.76
C VAL A 142 6.08 -4.54 -3.42
N VAL A 143 6.36 -3.25 -3.49
CA VAL A 143 6.54 -2.35 -2.35
C VAL A 143 5.25 -1.59 -2.09
N ILE A 144 4.89 -1.38 -0.82
CA ILE A 144 3.70 -0.60 -0.45
C ILE A 144 4.17 0.75 0.10
N ASN A 145 3.63 1.83 -0.44
CA ASN A 145 3.92 3.16 0.07
C ASN A 145 3.40 3.31 1.52
N PRO A 146 4.16 3.91 2.45
CA PRO A 146 3.74 4.06 3.84
C PRO A 146 2.37 4.75 4.03
N TRP A 147 2.00 5.68 3.15
CA TRP A 147 0.68 6.33 3.20
C TRP A 147 -0.45 5.36 2.86
N VAL A 148 -0.25 4.50 1.85
CA VAL A 148 -1.20 3.45 1.47
C VAL A 148 -1.28 2.40 2.57
N GLN A 149 -0.15 2.02 3.18
CA GLN A 149 -0.12 1.07 4.29
C GLN A 149 -0.96 1.58 5.48
N LYS A 150 -0.83 2.84 5.86
CA LYS A 150 -1.65 3.46 6.91
C LYS A 150 -3.13 3.49 6.53
N LEU A 151 -3.45 3.83 5.29
CA LEU A 151 -4.83 3.84 4.79
C LEU A 151 -5.46 2.44 4.89
N LEU A 152 -4.75 1.41 4.43
CA LEU A 152 -5.20 0.01 4.51
C LEU A 152 -5.28 -0.52 5.94
N GLY A 153 -4.42 -0.01 6.84
CA GLY A 153 -4.50 -0.27 8.27
C GLY A 153 -5.78 0.27 8.90
N ARG A 154 -6.19 1.49 8.51
CA ARG A 154 -7.47 2.09 8.95
C ARG A 154 -8.70 1.36 8.37
N CYS A 155 -8.56 0.79 7.18
CA CYS A 155 -9.62 -0.02 6.54
C CYS A 155 -9.77 -1.43 7.17
N GLY A 156 -8.87 -1.82 8.07
CA GLY A 156 -8.87 -3.16 8.68
C GLY A 156 -8.31 -4.27 7.77
N PHE A 157 -7.68 -3.92 6.64
CA PHE A 157 -7.01 -4.90 5.77
C PHE A 157 -5.61 -5.24 6.29
N PHE A 158 -4.88 -4.24 6.78
CA PHE A 158 -3.62 -4.40 7.50
C PHE A 158 -3.82 -4.11 8.99
N PRO A 159 -2.88 -4.54 9.87
CA PRO A 159 -2.83 -4.01 11.22
C PRO A 159 -2.59 -2.50 11.19
N VAL A 160 -3.08 -1.80 12.22
CA VAL A 160 -2.83 -0.37 12.40
C VAL A 160 -1.33 -0.12 12.52
N ASP A 161 -0.84 0.86 11.75
CA ASP A 161 0.58 1.20 11.70
C ASP A 161 1.10 1.70 13.06
N PRO A 162 2.30 1.29 13.53
CA PRO A 162 2.86 1.74 14.79
C PRO A 162 3.00 3.26 14.89
N ALA A 163 3.24 3.97 13.79
CA ALA A 163 3.35 5.42 13.81
C ALA A 163 1.98 6.08 14.12
N ASP A 164 0.86 5.46 13.74
CA ASP A 164 -0.47 5.99 14.05
C ASP A 164 -0.75 5.95 15.57
N TYR A 165 -0.29 4.91 16.29
CA TYR A 165 -0.37 4.88 17.77
C TYR A 165 0.47 6.00 18.42
N VAL A 166 1.70 6.19 17.96
CA VAL A 166 2.60 7.24 18.47
C VAL A 166 2.02 8.62 18.20
N ASN A 167 1.47 8.83 16.99
CA ASN A 167 0.83 10.09 16.62
C ASN A 167 -0.43 10.35 17.43
N ALA A 168 -1.25 9.34 17.69
CA ALA A 168 -2.42 9.46 18.55
C ALA A 168 -2.04 9.78 20.00
N TYR A 169 -0.96 9.21 20.52
CA TYR A 169 -0.43 9.59 21.84
C TYR A 169 0.03 11.05 21.88
N ARG A 170 0.82 11.48 20.89
CA ARG A 170 1.30 12.87 20.77
C ARG A 170 0.13 13.86 20.64
N ALA A 171 -0.86 13.53 19.83
CA ALA A 171 -2.05 14.37 19.63
C ALA A 171 -2.84 14.56 20.93
N ARG A 172 -3.02 13.50 21.74
CA ARG A 172 -3.64 13.60 23.06
C ARG A 172 -2.85 14.50 24.01
N LYS A 173 -1.53 14.35 24.06
CA LYS A 173 -0.67 15.22 24.89
C LYS A 173 -0.71 16.69 24.46
N ILE A 174 -0.75 16.94 23.15
CA ILE A 174 -0.89 18.29 22.62
C ILE A 174 -2.26 18.86 23.00
N ALA A 175 -3.35 18.08 22.85
CA ALA A 175 -4.69 18.51 23.24
C ALA A 175 -4.78 18.84 24.75
N GLU A 176 -4.24 17.97 25.61
CA GLU A 176 -4.15 18.21 27.07
C GLU A 176 -3.40 19.53 27.37
N ASN A 177 -2.26 19.75 26.73
CA ASN A 177 -1.47 20.96 26.93
C ASN A 177 -2.17 22.22 26.39
N CYS A 178 -2.87 22.12 25.26
CA CYS A 178 -3.63 23.23 24.68
C CYS A 178 -4.83 23.63 25.54
N LEU A 179 -5.48 22.67 26.20
CA LEU A 179 -6.56 22.92 27.17
C LEU A 179 -6.02 23.55 28.46
N ARG A 180 -4.81 23.15 28.90
CA ARG A 180 -4.18 23.67 30.12
C ARG A 180 -3.62 25.10 29.97
N TYR A 181 -3.22 25.49 28.76
CA TYR A 181 -2.66 26.82 28.50
C TYR A 181 -3.61 28.00 28.86
N PRO A 182 -4.90 28.00 28.46
CA PRO A 182 -5.83 29.06 28.86
C PRO A 182 -6.09 29.07 30.37
N GLU A 183 -6.20 27.90 31.02
CA GLU A 183 -6.40 27.83 32.48
C GLU A 183 -5.25 28.51 33.25
N LYS A 184 -3.99 28.24 32.87
CA LYS A 184 -2.83 28.89 33.48
C LYS A 184 -2.83 30.39 33.26
N LYS A 185 -3.21 30.85 32.07
CA LYS A 185 -3.24 32.27 31.75
C LYS A 185 -4.30 33.01 32.58
N GLU A 186 -5.49 32.41 32.77
CA GLU A 186 -6.53 32.95 33.64
C GLU A 186 -6.12 32.96 35.13
N GLU A 187 -5.34 31.97 35.58
CA GLU A 187 -4.80 31.93 36.95
C GLU A 187 -3.73 33.02 37.17
N GLU A 188 -2.89 33.27 36.17
CA GLU A 188 -1.87 34.33 36.19
C GLU A 188 -2.53 35.73 36.20
N GLU A 189 -3.53 35.97 35.34
CA GLU A 189 -4.28 37.25 35.30
C GLU A 189 -5.01 37.54 36.63
N LYS A 190 -5.62 36.52 37.27
CA LYS A 190 -6.29 36.68 38.58
C LYS A 190 -5.32 36.96 39.74
N GLN A 191 -4.05 36.55 39.61
CA GLN A 191 -3.02 36.82 40.61
C GLN A 191 -2.44 38.23 40.47
N GLU A 192 -2.38 38.75 39.24
CA GLU A 192 -1.97 40.13 38.96
C GLU A 192 -3.02 41.15 39.43
N ASP A 193 -4.32 40.87 39.24
CA ASP A 193 -5.42 41.74 39.70
C ASP A 193 -5.57 41.80 41.24
N ALA A 194 -4.96 40.86 41.96
CA ALA A 194 -5.02 40.76 43.42
C ALA A 194 -3.82 41.43 44.13
N GLN A 195 -2.81 41.90 43.39
CA GLN A 195 -1.63 42.61 43.90
C GLN A 195 -1.77 44.13 43.77
#